data_AF-A0A1F9D6E4-F1
#
_entry.id   AF-A0A1F9D6E4-F1
#
_cell.length_a   1.000
_cell.length_b   1.000
_cell.length_c   1.000
_cell.angle_alpha   90.00
_cell.angle_beta   90.00
_cell.angle_gamma   90.00
#
_symmetry.space_group_name_H-M   'P 1'
#
loop_
_entity.id
_entity.type
_entity.pdbx_description
1 polymer ?
#
loop_
_entity_poly.entity_id
_entity_poly.type
_entity_poly.pdbx_seq_one_letter_code
_entity_poly.pdbx_strand_id
1 'polypeptide(L)' 'MARITVEIDDQLLEKVKHIALEKKISVEAVVDEKSKEFVSASQRKRAALEGLEIFYRKCEAKVGQVTWRREELHDR' A
#
# COMPACT_ATOMS: atom_id res chain seq x y z
N MET A 1 4.67 14.82 18.06
CA MET A 1 4.65 13.35 18.25
C MET A 1 3.47 13.00 19.13
N ALA A 2 2.75 11.92 18.81
CA ALA A 2 1.65 11.40 19.62
C ALA A 2 2.13 10.12 20.32
N ARG A 3 1.68 9.87 21.56
CA ARG A 3 2.00 8.65 22.30
C ARG A 3 0.78 7.74 22.29
N ILE A 4 1.01 6.46 22.01
CA ILE A 4 -0.02 5.43 22.05
C ILE A 4 0.39 4.34 23.03
N THR A 5 -0.59 3.76 23.71
CA THR A 5 -0.42 2.55 24.51
C THR A 5 -1.21 1.45 23.81
N VAL A 6 -0.58 0.30 23.59
CA VAL A 6 -1.18 -0.83 22.87
C VAL A 6 -0.92 -2.09 23.67
N GLU A 7 -1.94 -2.93 23.81
CA GLU A 7 -1.79 -4.28 24.35
C GLU A 7 -1.37 -5.21 23.21
N ILE A 8 -0.31 -5.99 23.44
CA ILE A 8 0.19 -6.98 22.50
C ILE A 8 0.46 -8.28 23.23
N ASP A 9 0.38 -9.38 22.50
CA ASP A 9 0.75 -10.70 23.01
C ASP A 9 2.21 -10.73 23.50
N ASP A 10 2.43 -11.30 24.68
CA ASP A 10 3.75 -11.34 25.32
C ASP A 10 4.78 -12.13 24.48
N GLN A 11 4.36 -13.22 23.84
CA GLN A 11 5.27 -13.99 22.98
C GLN A 11 5.66 -13.19 21.74
N LEU A 12 4.73 -12.39 21.20
CA LEU A 12 5.01 -11.48 20.10
C LEU A 12 5.97 -10.37 20.53
N LEU A 13 5.76 -9.77 21.71
CA LEU A 13 6.66 -8.74 22.24
C LEU A 13 8.10 -9.26 22.39
N GLU A 14 8.28 -10.47 22.91
CA GLU A 14 9.60 -11.08 23.05
C GLU A 14 10.29 -11.32 21.71
N LYS A 15 9.55 -11.81 20.71
CA LYS A 15 10.09 -11.94 19.34
C LYS A 15 10.50 -10.60 18.74
N VAL A 16 9.68 -9.56 18.94
CA VAL A 16 10.00 -8.21 18.47
C VAL A 16 11.25 -7.67 19.16
N LYS A 17 11.38 -7.84 20.47
CA LYS A 17 12.59 -7.44 21.22
C LYS A 17 13.83 -8.14 20.69
N HIS A 18 13.77 -9.45 20.44
CA HIS A 18 14.89 -10.21 19.91
C HIS A 18 15.37 -9.67 18.56
N ILE A 19 14.44 -9.47 17.61
CA ILE A 19 14.75 -8.94 16.28
C ILE A 19 15.25 -7.48 16.38
N ALA A 20 14.68 -6.68 17.27
CA ALA A 20 15.09 -5.30 17.50
C ALA A 20 16.54 -5.24 18.02
N LEU A 21 16.92 -6.14 18.93
CA LEU A 21 18.29 -6.30 19.41
C LEU A 21 19.26 -6.71 18.28
N GLU A 22 18.90 -7.71 17.48
CA GLU A 22 19.70 -8.14 16.32
C GLU A 22 19.95 -6.99 15.34
N LYS A 23 18.91 -6.19 15.08
CA LYS A 23 18.97 -5.04 14.17
C LYS A 23 19.50 -3.76 14.82
N LYS A 24 19.82 -3.76 16.12
CA LYS A 24 20.23 -2.60 16.91
C LYS A 24 19.26 -1.40 16.81
N ILE A 25 17.97 -1.70 16.79
CA ILE A 25 16.89 -0.69 16.78
C ILE A 25 16.01 -0.84 18.02
N SER A 26 15.23 0.20 18.35
CA SER A 26 14.27 0.13 19.45
C SER A 26 12.97 -0.55 19.02
N VAL A 27 12.24 -1.12 19.99
CA VAL A 27 10.89 -1.66 19.74
C VAL A 27 9.94 -0.56 19.24
N GLU A 28 10.08 0.66 19.76
CA GLU A 28 9.33 1.83 19.28
C GLU A 28 9.60 2.11 17.80
N ALA A 29 10.87 2.05 17.36
CA ALA A 29 11.22 2.23 15.96
C ALA A 29 10.61 1.13 15.07
N VAL A 30 10.54 -0.11 15.55
CA VAL A 30 9.87 -1.20 14.83
C VAL A 30 8.37 -0.92 14.66
N VAL A 31 7.71 -0.47 15.72
CA VAL A 31 6.27 -0.16 15.68
C VAL A 31 5.99 1.04 14.76
N ASP A 32 6.83 2.08 14.81
CA ASP A 32 6.72 3.25 13.92
C ASP A 32 6.92 2.85 12.45
N GLU A 33 7.97 2.08 12.14
CA GLU A 33 8.25 1.61 10.79
C GLU A 33 7.10 0.75 10.24
N LYS A 34 6.59 -0.19 11.04
CA LYS A 34 5.45 -1.03 10.63
C LYS A 34 4.16 -0.25 10.47
N SER A 35 3.93 0.77 11.30
CA SER A 35 2.78 1.66 11.13
C SER A 35 2.88 2.45 9.82
N LYS A 36 4.06 2.98 9.49
CA LYS A 36 4.31 3.66 8.21
C LYS A 36 4.11 2.72 7.02
N GLU A 37 4.63 1.51 7.10
CA GLU A 37 4.47 0.50 6.06
C GLU A 37 3.00 0.17 5.82
N PHE A 38 2.23 -0.06 6.89
CA PHE A 38 0.79 -0.34 6.84
C PHE A 38 -0.02 0.79 6.19
N VAL A 39 0.27 2.05 6.56
CA VAL A 39 -0.36 3.23 5.94
C VAL A 39 0.03 3.33 4.47
N SER A 40 1.31 3.15 4.13
CA SER A 40 1.80 3.24 2.75
C SER A 40 1.17 2.21 1.81
N ALA A 41 0.93 0.98 2.31
CA ALA A 41 0.28 -0.09 1.56
C ALA A 41 -1.18 0.28 1.27
N SER A 42 -1.88 0.81 2.28
CA SER A 42 -3.27 1.26 2.16
C SER A 42 -3.40 2.48 1.24
N GLN A 43 -2.46 3.43 1.32
CA GLN A 43 -2.49 4.66 0.55
C GLN A 43 -2.18 4.43 -0.93
N ARG A 44 -1.25 3.52 -1.28
CA ARG A 44 -0.99 3.15 -2.69
C ARG A 44 -2.22 2.58 -3.38
N LYS A 45 -2.94 1.66 -2.71
CA LYS A 45 -4.17 1.09 -3.25
C LYS A 45 -5.25 2.16 -3.43
N ARG A 46 -5.44 3.02 -2.41
CA ARG A 46 -6.43 4.10 -2.47
C ARG A 46 -6.10 5.11 -3.56
N ALA A 47 -4.84 5.53 -3.68
CA ALA A 47 -4.39 6.45 -4.71
C ALA A 47 -4.57 5.88 -6.13
N ALA A 48 -4.32 4.57 -6.32
CA ALA A 48 -4.56 3.92 -7.60
C ALA A 48 -6.06 3.90 -7.97
N LEU A 49 -6.94 3.60 -7.01
CA LEU A 49 -8.39 3.64 -7.22
C LEU A 49 -8.90 5.06 -7.50
N GLU A 50 -8.44 6.05 -6.74
CA GLU A 50 -8.77 7.46 -6.98
C GLU A 50 -8.26 7.93 -8.35
N GLY A 51 -7.05 7.55 -8.74
CA GLY A 51 -6.49 7.86 -10.06
C GLY A 51 -7.32 7.27 -11.20
N LEU A 52 -7.77 6.02 -11.07
CA LEU A 52 -8.65 5.36 -12.03
C LEU A 52 -10.02 6.04 -12.13
N GLU A 53 -10.63 6.38 -10.99
CA GLU A 53 -11.92 7.07 -10.95
C GLU A 53 -11.84 8.46 -11.59
N ILE A 54 -10.79 9.23 -11.27
CA ILE A 54 -10.55 10.55 -11.88
C ILE A 54 -10.31 10.41 -13.38
N PHE A 55 -9.51 9.42 -13.81
CA PHE A 55 -9.26 9.15 -15.22
C PHE A 55 -10.57 8.83 -15.95
N TYR A 56 -11.37 7.90 -15.41
CA TYR A 56 -12.65 7.51 -16.02
C TYR A 56 -13.60 8.70 -16.16
N ARG A 57 -13.75 9.52 -15.10
CA ARG A 57 -14.61 10.71 -15.14
C ARG A 57 -14.16 11.77 -16.15
N LYS A 58 -12.86 11.90 -16.38
CA LYS A 58 -12.29 12.83 -17.36
C LYS A 58 -12.16 12.23 -18.75
N CYS A 59 -12.39 10.93 -18.90
CA CYS A 59 -12.19 10.23 -20.15
C CYS A 59 -13.33 10.59 -21.11
N GLU A 60 -13.01 11.38 -22.14
CA GLU A 60 -13.94 11.70 -23.25
C GLU A 60 -13.84 10.68 -24.39
N ALA A 61 -13.18 9.54 -24.16
CA ALA A 61 -13.00 8.52 -25.18
C ALA A 61 -14.37 8.00 -25.65
N LYS A 62 -14.65 8.17 -26.94
CA LYS A 62 -15.86 7.63 -27.57
C LYS A 62 -15.62 6.15 -27.84
N VAL A 63 -16.37 5.28 -27.16
CA VAL A 63 -16.36 3.85 -27.44
C VAL A 63 -17.03 3.63 -28.80
N GLY A 64 -16.23 3.28 -29.81
CA GLY A 64 -16.74 2.94 -31.14
C GLY A 64 -17.44 1.57 -31.15
N GLN A 65 -18.18 1.27 -32.22
CA GLN A 65 -18.88 -0.01 -32.36
C GLN A 65 -17.96 -1.22 -32.57
N VAL A 66 -16.68 -0.99 -32.88
CA VAL A 66 -15.70 -2.04 -33.16
C VAL A 66 -14.90 -2.33 -31.90
N THR A 67 -14.96 -3.58 -31.44
CA THR A 67 -14.06 -4.10 -30.41
C THR A 67 -12.83 -4.68 -31.09
N TRP A 68 -11.68 -4.04 -30.87
CA TRP A 68 -10.41 -4.52 -31.38
C TRP A 68 -9.92 -5.71 -30.55
N ARG A 69 -9.46 -6.75 -31.23
CA ARG A 69 -8.69 -7.85 -30.64
C ARG A 69 -7.21 -7.47 -30.59
N ARG A 70 -6.47 -8.14 -29.72
CA ARG A 70 -5.04 -7.86 -29.50
C ARG A 70 -4.24 -8.03 -30.79
N GLU A 71 -4.51 -9.08 -31.55
CA GLU A 71 -3.88 -9.35 -32.85
C GLU A 71 -4.11 -8.22 -33.88
N GLU A 72 -5.23 -7.50 -33.81
CA GLU A 72 -5.58 -6.41 -34.74
C GLU A 72 -4.88 -5.07 -34.38
N LEU A 73 -4.26 -4.98 -33.20
CA LEU A 73 -3.60 -3.76 -32.72
C LEU A 73 -2.14 -3.63 -33.16
N HIS A 74 -1.48 -4.74 -33.51
CA HIS A 74 -0.04 -4.80 -33.75
C HIS A 74 0.37 -4.58 -35.22
N ASP A 75 -0.59 -4.53 -36.15
CA ASP A 75 -0.33 -4.40 -37.59
C ASP A 75 -0.25 -2.94 -38.07
N ARG A 76 0.09 -1.98 -37.20
CA ARG A 76 0.24 -0.56 -37.55
C ARG A 76 1.62 0.01 -37.23
#